data_AF-A0A1V5JMU7-F1
#
_entry.id   AF-A0A1V5JMU7-F1
#
_cell.length_a   1.000
_cell.length_b   1.000
_cell.length_c   1.000
_cell.angle_alpha   90.00
_cell.angle_beta   90.00
_cell.angle_gamma   90.00
#
_symmetry.space_group_name_H-M   'P 1'
#
loop_
_entity.id
_entity.type
_entity.pdbx_description
1 polymer ?
#
loop_
_entity_poly.entity_id
_entity_poly.type
_entity_poly.pdbx_seq_one_letter_code
_entity_poly.pdbx_strand_id
1 'polypeptide(L)'
;MAVCRVVLAGLLTGSIFAPTFGFALAGGLAAGLAMWAMPQKRFSAVGVSVAGAAAHMLAQLAVAALLIRHQALLNFVPAFTLVAVASGVLNGYAALMVLDVASQRGFSPINQKA
;
A
#
# COMPACT_ATOMS: atom_id res chain seq x y z
N MET A 1 5.15 5.45 6.70
CA MET A 1 4.28 5.14 7.86
C MET A 1 3.86 3.67 8.00
N ALA A 2 4.11 2.78 7.01
CA ALA A 2 3.72 1.36 7.12
C ALA A 2 4.69 0.54 7.98
N VAL A 3 6.00 0.63 7.73
CA VAL A 3 7.00 -0.25 8.36
C VAL A 3 7.11 -0.03 9.87
N CYS A 4 7.21 1.23 10.32
CA CYS A 4 7.37 1.54 11.75
C CYS A 4 6.17 1.09 12.60
N ARG A 5 4.94 1.22 12.08
CA ARG A 5 3.72 0.80 12.79
C ARG A 5 3.57 -0.73 12.80
N VAL A 6 3.91 -1.42 11.70
CA VAL A 6 3.87 -2.89 11.66
C VAL A 6 4.90 -3.50 12.61
N VAL A 7 6.10 -2.92 12.67
CA VAL A 7 7.14 -3.35 13.61
C VAL A 7 6.71 -3.07 15.05
N LEU A 8 6.21 -1.88 15.36
CA LEU A 8 5.74 -1.53 16.71
C LEU A 8 4.51 -2.34 17.15
N ALA A 9 3.54 -2.59 16.27
CA ALA A 9 2.38 -3.42 16.56
C ALA A 9 2.78 -4.90 16.76
N GLY A 10 3.71 -5.43 15.97
CA GLY A 10 4.26 -6.77 16.14
C GLY A 10 5.03 -6.93 17.46
N LEU A 11 5.80 -5.92 17.84
CA LEU A 11 6.54 -5.88 19.12
C LEU A 11 5.59 -5.81 20.33
N LEU A 12 4.59 -4.92 20.28
CA LEU A 12 3.65 -4.67 21.39
C LEU A 12 2.68 -5.84 21.62
N THR A 13 2.37 -6.64 20.59
CA THR A 13 1.44 -7.77 20.69
C THR A 13 2.17 -9.10 20.93
N GLY A 14 3.52 -9.12 21.00
CA GLY A 14 4.31 -10.35 21.16
C GLY A 14 4.21 -11.33 19.98
N SER A 15 3.73 -10.86 18.82
CA SER A 15 3.27 -11.69 17.69
C SER A 15 4.23 -11.67 16.51
N ILE A 16 5.53 -11.48 16.77
CA ILE A 16 6.58 -11.41 15.74
C ILE A 16 6.66 -12.72 14.93
N PHE A 17 6.26 -13.84 15.53
CA PHE A 17 6.18 -15.16 14.90
C PHE A 17 4.79 -15.51 14.33
N ALA A 18 3.80 -14.62 14.41
CA ALA A 18 2.49 -14.92 13.86
C ALA A 18 2.45 -14.73 12.33
N PRO A 19 1.69 -15.58 11.61
CA PRO A 19 1.51 -15.43 10.16
C PRO A 19 1.00 -14.04 9.75
N THR A 20 0.24 -13.39 10.62
CA THR A 20 -0.32 -12.04 10.43
C THR A 20 0.75 -10.95 10.35
N PHE A 21 1.86 -11.09 11.06
CA PHE A 21 3.00 -10.18 10.96
C PHE A 21 3.65 -10.28 9.57
N GLY A 22 3.79 -11.51 9.05
CA GLY A 22 4.29 -11.76 7.70
C GLY A 22 3.44 -11.09 6.62
N PHE A 23 2.11 -11.16 6.72
CA PHE A 23 1.20 -10.47 5.79
C PHE A 23 1.36 -8.94 5.83
N ALA A 24 1.41 -8.36 7.03
CA ALA A 24 1.52 -6.92 7.19
C ALA A 24 2.87 -6.38 6.69
N LEU A 25 3.96 -7.10 6.97
CA LEU A 25 5.31 -6.71 6.56
C LEU A 25 5.47 -6.82 5.04
N ALA A 26 5.10 -7.95 4.45
CA ALA A 26 5.23 -8.18 3.01
C ALA A 26 4.36 -7.21 2.20
N GLY A 27 3.09 -7.03 2.60
CA GLY A 27 2.21 -6.05 1.98
C GLY A 27 2.78 -4.64 2.08
N GLY A 28 3.25 -4.23 3.26
CA GLY A 28 3.79 -2.89 3.48
C GLY A 28 5.06 -2.60 2.66
N LEU A 29 5.97 -3.58 2.61
CA LEU A 29 7.21 -3.48 1.82
C LEU A 29 6.92 -3.44 0.31
N ALA A 30 6.05 -4.31 -0.18
CA ALA A 30 5.69 -4.34 -1.60
C ALA A 30 5.02 -3.04 -2.05
N ALA A 31 4.11 -2.49 -1.23
CA ALA A 31 3.50 -1.19 -1.50
C ALA A 31 4.55 -0.07 -1.54
N GLY A 32 5.46 -0.05 -0.55
CA GLY A 32 6.54 0.95 -0.49
C GLY A 32 7.49 0.88 -1.67
N LEU A 33 7.90 -0.32 -2.08
CA LEU A 33 8.73 -0.54 -3.26
C LEU A 33 8.01 -0.14 -4.54
N ALA A 34 6.73 -0.48 -4.70
CA ALA A 34 5.94 -0.07 -5.84
C ALA A 34 5.83 1.46 -5.93
N MET A 35 5.59 2.14 -4.82
CA MET A 35 5.55 3.60 -4.76
C MET A 35 6.92 4.24 -5.04
N TRP A 36 8.02 3.64 -4.59
CA TRP A 36 9.37 4.14 -4.80
C TRP A 36 9.85 3.97 -6.25
N ALA A 37 9.55 2.82 -6.87
CA ALA A 37 9.90 2.53 -8.25
C ALA A 37 9.08 3.34 -9.27
N MET A 38 7.93 3.88 -8.85
CA MET A 38 7.02 4.59 -9.73
C MET A 38 7.51 6.02 -10.02
N PRO A 39 7.62 6.42 -11.29
CA PRO A 39 8.13 7.73 -11.64
C PRO A 39 7.14 8.83 -11.24
N GLN A 40 7.52 9.59 -10.22
CA GLN A 40 6.77 10.73 -9.65
C GLN A 40 6.38 11.79 -10.71
N LYS A 41 7.12 11.89 -11.82
CA LYS A 41 6.88 12.87 -12.89
C LYS A 41 5.78 12.50 -13.89
N ARG A 42 5.30 11.25 -13.92
CA ARG A 42 4.32 10.78 -14.92
C ARG A 42 3.00 10.27 -14.34
N PHE A 43 2.92 10.05 -13.03
CA PHE A 43 1.74 9.46 -12.40
C PHE A 43 1.10 10.41 -11.38
N SER A 44 -0.22 10.55 -11.47
CA SER A 44 -1.02 11.25 -10.46
C SER A 44 -0.97 10.51 -9.12
N ALA A 45 -1.21 11.23 -8.01
CA ALA A 45 -1.32 10.67 -6.67
C ALA A 45 -2.30 9.47 -6.61
N VAL A 46 -3.35 9.50 -7.44
CA VAL A 46 -4.31 8.38 -7.58
C VAL A 46 -3.65 7.14 -8.19
N GLY A 47 -2.84 7.29 -9.24
CA GLY A 47 -2.15 6.17 -9.88
C GLY A 47 -1.13 5.51 -8.96
N VAL A 48 -0.37 6.30 -8.22
CA VAL A 48 0.60 5.81 -7.23
C VAL A 48 -0.12 5.07 -6.09
N SER A 49 -1.29 5.57 -5.66
CA SER A 49 -2.13 4.91 -4.65
C SER A 49 -2.68 3.56 -5.12
N VAL A 50 -3.22 3.50 -6.34
CA VAL A 50 -3.73 2.25 -6.94
C VAL A 50 -2.62 1.22 -7.12
N ALA A 51 -1.46 1.63 -7.63
CA ALA A 51 -0.32 0.73 -7.79
C ALA A 51 0.20 0.20 -6.44
N GLY A 52 0.29 1.07 -5.43
CA GLY A 52 0.65 0.68 -4.07
C GLY A 52 -0.36 -0.30 -3.46
N ALA A 53 -1.66 -0.06 -3.63
CA ALA A 53 -2.72 -0.95 -3.15
C ALA A 53 -2.70 -2.32 -3.83
N ALA A 54 -2.49 -2.36 -5.15
CA ALA A 54 -2.38 -3.60 -5.90
C ALA A 54 -1.13 -4.41 -5.45
N ALA A 55 0.02 -3.77 -5.33
CA ALA A 55 1.26 -4.41 -4.87
C ALA A 55 1.14 -4.92 -3.42
N HIS A 56 0.51 -4.14 -2.53
CA HIS A 56 0.24 -4.52 -1.14
C HIS A 56 -0.52 -5.84 -1.08
N MET A 57 -1.61 -5.91 -1.84
CA MET A 57 -2.54 -7.02 -1.76
C MET A 57 -2.00 -8.27 -2.48
N LEU A 58 -1.26 -8.10 -3.58
CA LEU A 58 -0.54 -9.21 -4.22
C LEU A 58 0.49 -9.83 -3.28
N ALA A 59 1.24 -9.01 -2.53
CA ALA A 59 2.23 -9.52 -1.57
C ALA A 59 1.58 -10.24 -0.38
N GLN A 60 0.45 -9.73 0.14
CA GLN A 60 -0.34 -10.44 1.15
C GLN A 60 -0.79 -11.82 0.65
N LEU A 61 -1.27 -11.89 -0.59
CA LEU A 61 -1.74 -13.14 -1.18
C LEU A 61 -0.60 -14.13 -1.46
N ALA A 62 0.56 -13.64 -1.90
CA ALA A 62 1.75 -14.45 -2.10
C ALA A 62 2.25 -15.07 -0.78
N VAL A 63 2.32 -14.27 0.29
CA VAL A 63 2.67 -14.78 1.61
C VAL A 63 1.58 -15.73 2.14
N ALA A 64 0.30 -15.50 1.83
CA ALA A 64 -0.79 -16.39 2.26
C ALA A 64 -0.70 -17.75 1.57
N ALA A 65 -0.38 -17.76 0.28
CA ALA A 65 -0.10 -18.99 -0.46
C ALA A 65 1.12 -19.75 0.09
N LEU A 66 2.16 -19.04 0.54
CA LEU A 66 3.38 -19.64 1.11
C LEU A 66 3.19 -20.17 2.53
N LEU A 67 2.62 -19.38 3.45
CA LEU A 67 2.52 -19.73 4.87
C LEU A 67 1.32 -20.64 5.18
N ILE A 68 0.19 -20.44 4.51
CA ILE A 68 -1.07 -21.15 4.82
C ILE A 68 -1.32 -22.27 3.79
N ARG A 69 -0.52 -22.37 2.71
CA ARG A 69 -0.70 -23.32 1.58
C ARG A 69 -2.12 -23.28 0.97
N HIS A 70 -2.82 -22.16 1.15
CA HIS A 70 -4.19 -22.00 0.65
C HIS A 70 -4.16 -21.49 -0.79
N GLN A 71 -3.81 -22.36 -1.75
CA GLN A 71 -3.75 -22.02 -3.18
C GLN A 71 -5.10 -21.55 -3.75
N ALA A 72 -6.22 -21.92 -3.10
CA ALA A 72 -7.56 -21.44 -3.46
C ALA A 72 -7.68 -19.89 -3.41
N LEU A 73 -6.85 -19.21 -2.62
CA LEU A 73 -6.83 -17.73 -2.57
C LEU A 73 -6.40 -17.11 -3.91
N LEU A 74 -5.58 -17.81 -4.70
CA LEU A 74 -5.12 -17.32 -6.00
C LEU A 74 -6.28 -17.20 -7.02
N ASN A 75 -7.32 -18.01 -6.88
CA ASN A 75 -8.53 -17.88 -7.72
C ASN A 75 -9.31 -16.60 -7.41
N PHE A 76 -9.16 -16.02 -6.21
CA PHE A 76 -9.80 -14.78 -5.82
C PHE A 76 -8.95 -13.53 -6.13
N VAL A 77 -7.73 -13.69 -6.66
CA VAL A 77 -6.88 -12.58 -7.13
C VAL A 77 -7.69 -11.54 -7.93
N PRO A 78 -8.43 -11.89 -9.00
CA PRO A 78 -9.12 -10.88 -9.80
C PRO A 78 -10.17 -10.10 -9.00
N ALA A 79 -10.93 -10.76 -8.13
CA ALA A 79 -11.92 -10.11 -7.28
C ALA A 79 -11.24 -9.18 -6.25
N PHE A 80 -10.18 -9.66 -5.62
CA PHE A 80 -9.38 -8.86 -4.69
C PHE A 80 -8.76 -7.64 -5.41
N THR A 81 -8.25 -7.81 -6.63
CA THR A 81 -7.62 -6.71 -7.38
C THR A 81 -8.62 -5.61 -7.70
N LEU A 82 -9.88 -5.94 -8.00
CA LEU A 82 -10.93 -4.94 -8.16
C LEU A 82 -11.15 -4.12 -6.87
N VAL A 83 -11.18 -4.80 -5.72
CA VAL A 83 -11.31 -4.14 -4.41
C VAL A 83 -10.08 -3.28 -4.09
N ALA A 84 -8.87 -3.75 -4.39
CA ALA A 84 -7.64 -2.96 -4.23
C ALA A 84 -7.63 -1.73 -5.14
N VAL A 85 -8.09 -1.84 -6.38
CA VAL A 85 -8.20 -0.69 -7.29
C VAL A 85 -9.22 0.30 -6.74
N ALA A 86 -10.42 -0.14 -6.37
CA ALA A 86 -11.44 0.72 -5.78
C ALA A 86 -10.91 1.44 -4.53
N SER A 87 -10.26 0.70 -3.63
CA SER A 87 -9.68 1.26 -2.40
C SER A 87 -8.53 2.22 -2.71
N GLY A 88 -7.68 1.89 -3.68
CA GLY A 88 -6.56 2.73 -4.12
C GLY A 88 -7.03 4.04 -4.76
N VAL A 89 -8.12 4.00 -5.55
CA VAL A 89 -8.75 5.20 -6.12
C VAL A 89 -9.30 6.10 -5.02
N LEU A 90 -10.08 5.55 -4.08
CA LEU A 90 -10.63 6.30 -2.94
C LEU A 90 -9.52 6.95 -2.12
N ASN A 91 -8.49 6.19 -1.78
CA ASN A 91 -7.35 6.69 -1.01
C ASN A 91 -6.52 7.73 -1.79
N GLY A 92 -6.46 7.58 -3.12
CA GLY A 92 -5.84 8.55 -4.02
C GLY A 92 -6.58 9.88 -4.06
N TYR A 93 -7.92 9.86 -4.14
CA TYR A 93 -8.74 11.07 -4.08
C TYR A 93 -8.63 11.75 -2.72
N ALA A 94 -8.63 10.99 -1.62
CA ALA A 94 -8.40 11.53 -0.29
C ALA A 94 -7.03 12.21 -0.19
N ALA A 95 -5.98 11.60 -0.76
CA ALA A 95 -4.65 12.20 -0.82
C ALA A 95 -4.63 13.51 -1.63
N LEU A 96 -5.36 13.59 -2.75
CA LEU A 96 -5.50 14.83 -3.52
C LEU A 96 -6.18 15.93 -2.71
N MET A 97 -7.26 15.63 -1.99
CA MET A 97 -7.93 16.60 -1.11
C MET A 97 -7.00 17.11 -0.01
N VAL A 98 -6.23 16.22 0.61
CA VAL A 98 -5.25 16.61 1.64
C VAL A 98 -4.14 17.49 1.06
N LEU A 99 -3.64 17.16 -0.14
CA LEU A 99 -2.63 17.96 -0.82
C LEU A 99 -3.16 19.35 -1.20
N ASP A 100 -4.41 19.43 -1.66
CA ASP A 100 -5.05 20.71 -1.99
C ASP A 100 -5.21 21.60 -0.74
N VAL A 101 -5.71 21.04 0.36
CA VAL A 101 -5.81 21.75 1.64
C VAL A 101 -4.43 22.15 2.20
N ALA A 102 -3.43 21.28 2.07
CA ALA A 102 -2.07 21.59 2.50
C ALA A 102 -1.45 22.74 1.69
N SER A 103 -1.69 22.77 0.38
CA SER A 103 -1.24 23.86 -0.50
C SER A 103 -1.91 25.19 -0.14
N GLN A 104 -3.19 25.19 0.22
CA GLN A 104 -3.91 26.40 0.63
C GLN A 104 -3.41 27.00 1.96
N ARG A 105 -2.81 26.17 2.83
CA ARG A 105 -2.21 26.62 4.10
C ARG A 105 -0.76 27.10 3.98
N GLY A 106 -0.27 27.36 2.76
CA GLY A 106 1.09 27.87 2.53
C GLY A 106 2.17 26.79 2.60
N PHE A 107 1.79 25.51 2.73
CA PHE A 107 2.72 24.38 2.56
C PHE A 107 2.91 24.16 1.05
N SER A 108 3.78 24.96 0.44
CA SER A 108 4.15 24.80 -0.95
C SER A 108 4.98 23.51 -1.10
N PRO A 109 4.50 22.46 -1.80
CA PRO A 109 5.33 21.33 -2.12
C PRO A 109 6.39 21.82 -3.11
N ILE A 110 7.62 21.99 -2.62
CA ILE A 110 8.75 22.75 -3.19
C ILE A 110 9.14 22.42 -4.65
N ASN A 111 8.52 21.47 -5.37
CA ASN A 111 8.93 21.25 -6.76
C ASN A 111 7.89 20.52 -7.62
N GLN A 112 6.84 21.21 -8.08
CA GLN A 112 5.94 20.65 -9.08
C GLN A 112 6.42 20.85 -10.53
N LYS A 113 7.44 21.67 -10.83
CA LYS A 113 7.83 21.93 -12.23
C LYS A 113 9.32 22.28 -12.39
N ALA A 114 10.13 21.27 -12.67
CA ALA A 114 11.34 21.37 -13.51
C ALA A 114 11.65 19.99 -14.12
#